data_AF-A0AAD9WLT5-F1
#
_entry.id   AF-A0AAD9WLT5-F1
#
_cell.length_a   1.000
_cell.length_b   1.000
_cell.length_c   1.000
_cell.angle_alpha   90.00
_cell.angle_beta   90.00
_cell.angle_gamma   90.00
#
_symmetry.space_group_name_H-M   'P 1'
#
loop_
_entity.id
_entity.type
_entity.pdbx_description
1 polymer ?
#
loop_
_entity_poly.entity_id
_entity_poly.type
_entity_poly.pdbx_seq_one_letter_code
_entity_poly.pdbx_strand_id
1 'polypeptide(L)'
;MEGVISRYFGRNFSSSNPSSKQLGKILTCVVPKLSNSSSRMLDQPFWKEYVKHALFDMCSMKVLGRDGFLALFYQKNWDIVGDSVSTVCLGFLNNADSLEMINSDVITLIPNVKNVASLSEFHPISPCNVIYKIIAKALANRLWVELGEVITDTHSVFIPNRLISDNVLVGFEFLHAMKKNKEANLILWLLNWIRLRPMTGWNGFLESMMF
;
A
#
# COMPACT_ATOMS: atom_id res chain seq x y z
N MET A 1 -10.21 26.06 -12.04
CA MET A 1 -9.07 25.66 -11.18
C MET A 1 -9.01 24.12 -11.04
N GLU A 2 -10.13 23.45 -10.76
CA GLU A 2 -10.22 21.98 -10.68
C GLU A 2 -9.64 21.22 -11.91
N GLY A 3 -9.93 21.67 -13.13
CA GLY A 3 -9.42 20.99 -14.34
C GLY A 3 -7.90 20.99 -14.50
N VAL A 4 -7.19 21.97 -13.91
CA VAL A 4 -5.72 22.02 -13.93
C VAL A 4 -5.13 21.05 -12.90
N ILE A 5 -5.73 21.00 -11.71
CA ILE A 5 -5.37 20.10 -10.62
C ILE A 5 -5.60 18.64 -11.04
N SER A 6 -6.79 18.34 -11.57
CA SER A 6 -7.16 17.01 -12.05
C SER A 6 -6.24 16.53 -13.16
N ARG A 7 -5.84 17.41 -14.10
CA ARG A 7 -4.89 17.06 -15.17
C ARG A 7 -3.47 16.82 -14.65
N TYR A 8 -3.00 17.65 -13.71
CA TYR A 8 -1.66 17.53 -13.13
C TYR A 8 -1.51 16.21 -12.35
N PHE A 9 -2.40 15.96 -11.39
CA PHE A 9 -2.36 14.73 -10.60
C PHE A 9 -2.80 13.51 -11.39
N GLY A 10 -3.77 13.64 -12.31
CA GLY A 10 -4.18 12.56 -13.21
C GLY A 10 -3.02 12.06 -14.06
N ARG A 11 -2.16 12.94 -14.59
CA ARG A 11 -0.97 12.53 -15.34
C ARG A 11 0.06 11.81 -14.45
N ASN A 12 0.23 12.25 -13.20
CA ASN A 12 1.23 11.68 -12.30
C ASN A 12 0.80 10.33 -11.68
N PHE A 13 -0.50 10.10 -11.53
CA PHE A 13 -1.06 8.89 -10.93
C PHE A 13 -1.69 7.91 -11.95
N SER A 14 -1.59 8.20 -13.25
CA SER A 14 -2.01 7.25 -14.29
C SER A 14 -0.89 6.25 -14.60
N SER A 15 -1.28 4.98 -14.73
CA SER A 15 -0.37 3.92 -15.22
C SER A 15 0.08 4.22 -16.65
N SER A 16 1.34 3.87 -16.97
CA SER A 16 1.85 3.85 -18.34
C SER A 16 1.25 2.72 -19.21
N ASN A 17 0.40 1.88 -18.60
CA ASN A 17 -0.32 0.77 -19.20
C ASN A 17 0.59 -0.16 -20.02
N PRO A 18 1.63 -0.75 -19.39
CA PRO A 18 2.61 -1.57 -20.09
C PRO A 18 1.95 -2.81 -20.71
N SER A 19 2.37 -3.16 -21.93
CA SER A 19 1.84 -4.32 -22.65
C SER A 19 2.15 -5.64 -21.93
N SER A 20 1.31 -6.66 -22.15
CA SER A 20 1.50 -8.02 -21.61
C SER A 20 2.88 -8.62 -21.92
N LYS A 21 3.44 -8.29 -23.09
CA LYS A 21 4.79 -8.71 -23.51
C LYS A 21 5.90 -8.04 -22.70
N GLN A 22 5.72 -6.79 -22.27
CA GLN A 22 6.66 -6.10 -21.38
C GLN A 22 6.58 -6.65 -19.96
N LEU A 23 5.37 -6.90 -19.46
CA LEU A 23 5.16 -7.54 -18.16
C LEU A 23 5.76 -8.94 -18.12
N GLY A 24 5.56 -9.75 -19.17
CA GLY A 24 6.13 -11.09 -19.27
C GLY A 24 7.66 -11.11 -19.15
N LYS A 25 8.36 -10.17 -19.79
CA LYS A 25 9.83 -10.03 -19.66
C LYS A 25 10.29 -9.66 -18.25
N ILE A 26 9.50 -8.91 -17.50
CA ILE A 26 9.81 -8.55 -16.11
C ILE A 26 9.56 -9.76 -15.21
N LEU A 27 8.42 -10.44 -15.40
CA LEU A 27 8.04 -11.61 -14.62
C LEU A 27 8.98 -12.80 -14.83
N THR A 28 9.61 -12.95 -15.99
CA THR A 28 10.66 -13.97 -16.19
C THR A 28 11.88 -13.77 -15.29
N CYS A 29 12.11 -12.56 -14.78
CA CYS A 29 13.20 -12.28 -13.83
C CYS A 29 12.77 -12.49 -12.36
N VAL A 30 11.48 -12.73 -12.10
CA VAL A 30 10.94 -12.92 -10.75
C VAL A 30 10.88 -14.41 -10.47
N VAL A 31 11.68 -14.87 -9.51
CA VAL A 31 11.62 -16.26 -9.04
C VAL A 31 10.41 -16.40 -8.11
N PRO A 32 9.46 -17.29 -8.41
CA PRO A 32 8.34 -17.55 -7.51
C PRO A 32 8.86 -18.15 -6.21
N LYS A 33 8.58 -17.47 -5.09
CA LYS A 33 9.01 -17.89 -3.74
C LYS A 33 7.91 -18.53 -2.90
N LEU A 34 6.64 -18.39 -3.31
CA LEU A 34 5.52 -18.89 -2.54
C LEU A 34 5.45 -20.42 -2.63
N SER A 35 5.31 -21.06 -1.47
CA SER A 35 5.02 -22.49 -1.40
C SER A 35 3.61 -22.80 -1.92
N ASN A 36 3.36 -24.05 -2.34
CA ASN A 36 2.01 -24.48 -2.76
C ASN A 36 0.99 -24.35 -1.62
N SER A 37 1.41 -24.53 -0.36
CA SER A 37 0.57 -24.32 0.82
C SER A 37 0.21 -22.85 1.01
N SER A 38 1.18 -21.94 0.86
CA SER A 38 0.99 -20.49 0.96
C SER A 38 0.01 -19.98 -0.10
N SER A 39 0.17 -20.42 -1.35
CA SER A 39 -0.77 -20.07 -2.43
C SER A 39 -2.20 -20.50 -2.09
N ARG A 40 -2.40 -21.75 -1.67
CA ARG A 40 -3.72 -22.27 -1.30
C ARG A 40 -4.36 -21.54 -0.12
N MET A 41 -3.54 -21.02 0.81
CA MET A 41 -4.01 -20.23 1.94
C MET A 41 -4.47 -18.84 1.47
N LEU A 42 -3.70 -18.20 0.60
CA LEU A 42 -4.07 -16.90 0.00
C LEU A 42 -5.35 -16.98 -0.84
N ASP A 43 -5.56 -18.11 -1.52
CA ASP A 43 -6.72 -18.37 -2.40
C ASP A 43 -8.01 -18.74 -1.63
N GLN A 44 -7.97 -18.88 -0.31
CA GLN A 44 -9.18 -19.18 0.48
C GLN A 44 -10.22 -18.06 0.38
N PRO A 45 -11.52 -18.34 0.46
CA PRO A 45 -12.53 -17.28 0.55
C PRO A 45 -12.36 -16.47 1.85
N PHE A 46 -12.69 -15.19 1.83
CA PHE A 46 -12.89 -14.40 3.03
C PHE A 46 -14.24 -14.74 3.68
N TRP A 47 -14.31 -14.59 5.00
CA TRP A 47 -15.54 -14.78 5.76
C TRP A 47 -15.68 -13.68 6.84
N LYS A 48 -16.83 -13.61 7.51
CA LYS A 48 -17.23 -12.51 8.39
C LYS A 48 -16.19 -12.16 9.47
N GLU A 49 -15.59 -13.15 10.10
CA GLU A 49 -14.57 -12.94 11.13
C GLU A 49 -13.31 -12.25 10.59
N TYR A 50 -12.91 -12.43 9.33
CA TYR A 50 -11.80 -11.64 8.74
C TYR A 50 -12.15 -10.17 8.66
N VAL A 51 -13.39 -9.85 8.26
CA VAL A 51 -13.90 -8.48 8.20
C VAL A 51 -13.94 -7.87 9.60
N LYS A 52 -14.46 -8.62 10.57
CA LYS A 52 -14.49 -8.21 11.98
C LYS A 52 -13.08 -7.96 12.50
N HIS A 53 -12.18 -8.91 12.34
CA HIS A 53 -10.80 -8.78 12.79
C HIS A 53 -10.12 -7.56 12.17
N ALA A 54 -10.28 -7.37 10.86
CA ALA A 54 -9.75 -6.20 10.17
C ALA A 54 -10.28 -4.89 10.76
N LEU A 55 -11.58 -4.79 11.04
CA LEU A 55 -12.18 -3.61 11.67
C LEU A 55 -11.65 -3.37 13.09
N PHE A 56 -11.54 -4.41 13.92
CA PHE A 56 -11.11 -4.26 15.31
C PHE A 56 -9.60 -4.04 15.46
N ASP A 57 -8.80 -4.42 14.46
CA ASP A 57 -7.38 -4.06 14.36
C ASP A 57 -7.15 -2.58 13.98
N MET A 58 -8.18 -1.89 13.50
CA MET A 58 -8.06 -0.48 13.09
C MET A 58 -8.07 0.45 14.31
N CYS A 59 -7.28 1.52 14.22
CA CYS A 59 -7.35 2.61 15.18
C CYS A 59 -8.71 3.32 15.09
N SER A 60 -9.40 3.43 16.22
CA SER A 60 -10.81 3.84 16.27
C SER A 60 -11.05 5.30 15.90
N MET A 61 -10.07 6.20 16.11
CA MET A 61 -10.22 7.67 16.01
C MET A 61 -9.35 8.28 14.90
N LYS A 62 -9.35 7.67 13.71
CA LYS A 62 -8.66 8.22 12.53
C LYS A 62 -9.55 9.17 11.71
N VAL A 63 -8.92 9.84 10.74
CA VAL A 63 -9.56 10.80 9.82
C VAL A 63 -10.81 10.19 9.18
N LEU A 64 -11.86 10.99 9.14
CA LEU A 64 -13.18 10.65 8.63
C LEU A 64 -13.13 10.47 7.11
N GLY A 65 -13.81 9.44 6.62
CA GLY A 65 -14.19 9.37 5.22
C GLY A 65 -15.26 10.43 4.91
N ARG A 66 -15.62 10.55 3.63
CA ARG A 66 -16.68 11.47 3.18
C ARG A 66 -18.04 11.22 3.85
N ASP A 67 -18.29 9.99 4.27
CA ASP A 67 -19.51 9.56 4.96
C ASP A 67 -19.59 10.05 6.42
N GLY A 68 -18.50 10.58 6.97
CA GLY A 68 -18.46 11.11 8.32
C GLY A 68 -18.47 10.05 9.41
N PHE A 69 -18.28 8.76 9.08
CA PHE A 69 -18.23 7.68 10.07
C PHE A 69 -16.79 7.30 10.43
N LEU A 70 -16.56 7.11 11.73
CA LEU A 70 -15.29 6.61 12.27
C LEU A 70 -15.31 5.09 12.33
N ALA A 71 -14.12 4.47 12.33
CA ALA A 71 -13.99 3.05 12.68
C ALA A 71 -14.63 2.74 14.04
N LEU A 72 -14.54 3.67 15.01
CA LEU A 72 -15.19 3.54 16.32
C LEU A 72 -16.70 3.30 16.22
N PHE A 73 -17.38 3.93 15.26
CA PHE A 73 -18.83 3.75 15.09
C PHE A 73 -19.15 2.29 14.75
N TYR A 74 -18.43 1.71 13.79
CA TYR A 74 -18.62 0.32 13.39
C TYR A 74 -18.19 -0.65 14.49
N GLN A 75 -17.10 -0.36 15.20
CA GLN A 75 -16.63 -1.19 16.32
C GLN A 75 -17.66 -1.24 17.46
N LYS A 76 -18.23 -0.09 17.83
CA LYS A 76 -19.23 -0.01 18.92
C LYS A 76 -20.60 -0.58 18.53
N ASN A 77 -20.99 -0.46 17.27
CA ASN A 77 -22.30 -0.88 16.78
C ASN A 77 -22.23 -2.17 15.95
N TRP A 78 -21.18 -2.99 16.12
CA TRP A 78 -20.95 -4.18 15.30
C TRP A 78 -22.12 -5.16 15.33
N ASP A 79 -22.80 -5.29 16.46
CA ASP A 79 -23.96 -6.18 16.60
C ASP A 79 -25.16 -5.74 15.75
N ILE A 80 -25.21 -4.46 15.34
CA ILE A 80 -26.27 -3.89 14.51
C ILE A 80 -25.85 -3.85 13.04
N VAL A 81 -24.66 -3.32 12.75
CA VAL A 81 -24.21 -3.04 11.36
C VAL A 81 -23.32 -4.14 10.79
N GLY A 82 -22.83 -5.06 11.62
CA GLY A 82 -21.80 -6.02 11.25
C GLY A 82 -22.20 -6.96 10.12
N ASP A 83 -23.47 -7.38 10.07
CA ASP A 83 -23.97 -8.20 8.96
C ASP A 83 -23.94 -7.43 7.64
N SER A 84 -24.52 -6.23 7.60
CA SER A 84 -24.53 -5.40 6.39
C SER A 84 -23.13 -5.04 5.92
N VAL A 85 -22.24 -4.66 6.84
CA VAL A 85 -20.83 -4.35 6.52
C VAL A 85 -20.13 -5.59 5.95
N SER A 86 -20.34 -6.76 6.55
CA SER A 86 -19.72 -8.00 6.09
C SER A 86 -20.23 -8.39 4.71
N THR A 87 -21.52 -8.26 4.43
CA THR A 87 -22.08 -8.54 3.11
C THR A 87 -21.39 -7.71 2.03
N VAL A 88 -21.23 -6.40 2.25
CA VAL A 88 -20.56 -5.51 1.30
C VAL A 88 -19.08 -5.87 1.14
N CYS A 89 -18.35 -6.07 2.24
CA CYS A 89 -16.93 -6.42 2.18
C CYS A 89 -16.70 -7.77 1.49
N LEU A 90 -17.50 -8.79 1.80
CA LEU A 90 -17.37 -10.13 1.24
C LEU A 90 -17.80 -10.19 -0.23
N GLY A 91 -18.79 -9.39 -0.63
CA GLY A 91 -19.14 -9.23 -2.04
C GLY A 91 -17.93 -8.78 -2.87
N PHE A 92 -17.22 -7.76 -2.40
CA PHE A 92 -15.98 -7.33 -3.06
C PHE A 92 -14.87 -8.40 -2.99
N LEU A 93 -14.59 -8.89 -1.77
CA LEU A 93 -13.44 -9.75 -1.51
C LEU A 93 -13.52 -11.12 -2.20
N ASN A 94 -14.72 -11.67 -2.39
CA ASN A 94 -14.92 -13.01 -2.93
C ASN A 94 -15.53 -13.02 -4.33
N ASN A 95 -16.37 -12.05 -4.68
CA ASN A 95 -17.15 -12.06 -5.92
C ASN A 95 -16.73 -10.95 -6.91
N ALA A 96 -15.71 -10.14 -6.56
CA ALA A 96 -15.25 -9.01 -7.35
C ALA A 96 -16.35 -7.98 -7.67
N ASP A 97 -17.29 -7.78 -6.72
CA ASP A 97 -18.30 -6.72 -6.82
C ASP A 97 -17.63 -5.33 -6.91
N SER A 98 -18.33 -4.32 -7.43
CA SER A 98 -17.78 -2.96 -7.52
C SER A 98 -17.99 -2.16 -6.23
N LEU A 99 -16.98 -1.37 -5.84
CA LEU A 99 -17.04 -0.40 -4.74
C LEU A 99 -17.24 1.05 -5.23
N GLU A 100 -17.62 1.26 -6.49
CA GLU A 100 -17.73 2.60 -7.09
C GLU A 100 -18.55 3.60 -6.26
N MET A 101 -19.64 3.14 -5.64
CA MET A 101 -20.50 4.00 -4.82
C MET A 101 -19.81 4.44 -3.51
N ILE A 102 -18.86 3.64 -3.01
CA ILE A 102 -18.12 3.89 -1.76
C ILE A 102 -16.83 4.68 -2.06
N ASN A 103 -16.22 4.45 -3.24
CA ASN A 103 -14.99 5.08 -3.72
C ASN A 103 -15.23 6.39 -4.50
N SER A 104 -16.23 7.19 -4.11
CA SER A 104 -16.37 8.54 -4.68
C SER A 104 -15.28 9.47 -4.13
N ASP A 105 -14.05 9.27 -4.62
CA ASP A 105 -12.84 9.91 -4.12
C ASP A 105 -12.86 11.42 -4.35
N VAL A 106 -12.75 12.17 -3.25
CA VAL A 106 -12.45 13.61 -3.28
C VAL A 106 -10.99 13.76 -2.90
N ILE A 107 -10.14 14.10 -3.87
CA ILE A 107 -8.73 14.37 -3.60
C ILE A 107 -8.63 15.67 -2.78
N THR A 108 -8.19 15.55 -1.54
CA THR A 108 -7.90 16.67 -0.64
C THR A 108 -6.42 17.01 -0.74
N LEU A 109 -6.09 18.28 -0.99
CA LEU A 109 -4.69 18.72 -1.08
C LEU A 109 -4.23 19.28 0.27
N ILE A 110 -3.19 18.68 0.85
CA ILE A 110 -2.56 19.19 2.07
C ILE A 110 -1.25 19.90 1.69
N PRO A 111 -1.03 21.15 2.11
CA PRO A 111 0.20 21.88 1.81
C PRO A 111 1.39 21.25 2.56
N ASN A 112 2.49 20.97 1.85
CA ASN A 112 3.74 20.47 2.47
C ASN A 112 4.57 21.58 3.12
N VAL A 113 4.37 22.83 2.68
CA VAL A 113 5.08 24.03 3.15
C VAL A 113 4.09 25.13 3.51
N LYS A 114 4.49 26.07 4.38
CA LYS A 114 3.60 27.13 4.87
C LYS A 114 3.08 28.06 3.76
N ASN A 115 3.92 28.36 2.77
CA ASN A 115 3.59 29.25 1.66
C ASN A 115 3.75 28.48 0.35
N VAL A 116 2.64 27.91 -0.14
CA VAL A 116 2.65 27.11 -1.36
C VAL A 116 2.63 28.02 -2.58
N ALA A 117 3.62 27.86 -3.46
CA ALA A 117 3.75 28.56 -4.73
C ALA A 117 3.45 27.66 -5.94
N SER A 118 3.48 26.33 -5.77
CA SER A 118 3.30 25.36 -6.86
C SER A 118 2.46 24.14 -6.45
N LEU A 119 1.77 23.52 -7.42
CA LEU A 119 1.03 22.26 -7.23
C LEU A 119 1.92 21.09 -6.78
N SER A 120 3.22 21.14 -7.09
CA SER A 120 4.20 20.14 -6.62
C SER A 120 4.46 20.18 -5.12
N GLU A 121 4.05 21.24 -4.43
CA GLU A 121 4.22 21.43 -2.99
C GLU A 121 2.98 21.02 -2.20
N PHE A 122 1.94 20.52 -2.88
CA PHE A 122 0.82 19.84 -2.23
C PHE A 122 1.07 18.34 -2.18
N HIS A 123 0.71 17.73 -1.05
CA HIS A 123 0.54 16.30 -0.91
C HIS A 123 -0.95 15.96 -1.06
N PRO A 124 -1.35 15.26 -2.13
CA PRO A 124 -2.72 14.83 -2.32
C PRO A 124 -3.04 13.66 -1.38
N ILE A 125 -4.17 13.75 -0.70
CA ILE A 125 -4.73 12.72 0.18
C ILE A 125 -6.14 12.40 -0.27
N SER A 126 -6.49 11.12 -0.37
CA SER A 126 -7.88 10.70 -0.56
C SER A 126 -8.43 10.17 0.76
N PRO A 127 -9.37 10.85 1.44
CA PRO A 127 -10.02 10.31 2.61
C PRO A 127 -10.96 9.16 2.21
N CYS A 128 -10.51 7.93 2.41
CA CYS A 128 -11.29 6.74 2.08
C CYS A 128 -12.38 6.43 3.11
N ASN A 129 -13.47 5.81 2.66
CA ASN A 129 -14.51 5.25 3.53
C ASN A 129 -13.95 4.15 4.44
N VAL A 130 -14.46 4.03 5.67
CA VAL A 130 -14.06 2.96 6.59
C VAL A 130 -14.27 1.56 6.00
N ILE A 131 -15.35 1.31 5.25
CA ILE A 131 -15.60 0.03 4.57
C ILE A 131 -14.45 -0.32 3.62
N TYR A 132 -13.97 0.65 2.84
CA TYR A 132 -12.80 0.46 1.97
C TYR A 132 -11.55 0.12 2.79
N LYS A 133 -11.33 0.84 3.91
CA LYS A 133 -10.21 0.58 4.82
C LYS A 133 -10.29 -0.83 5.42
N ILE A 134 -11.48 -1.33 5.75
CA ILE A 134 -11.68 -2.71 6.25
C ILE A 134 -11.26 -3.73 5.18
N ILE A 135 -11.69 -3.54 3.94
CA ILE A 135 -11.35 -4.43 2.82
C ILE A 135 -9.83 -4.47 2.59
N ALA A 136 -9.20 -3.30 2.49
CA ALA A 136 -7.75 -3.18 2.33
C ALA A 136 -7.00 -3.83 3.50
N LYS A 137 -7.48 -3.62 4.74
CA LYS A 137 -6.91 -4.22 5.94
C LYS A 137 -7.08 -5.74 5.98
N ALA A 138 -8.22 -6.29 5.55
CA ALA A 138 -8.43 -7.73 5.46
C ALA A 138 -7.48 -8.39 4.45
N LEU A 139 -7.31 -7.79 3.27
CA LEU A 139 -6.34 -8.23 2.26
C LEU A 139 -4.91 -8.17 2.81
N ALA A 140 -4.55 -7.05 3.44
CA ALA A 140 -3.22 -6.88 4.01
C ALA A 140 -2.96 -7.91 5.12
N ASN A 141 -3.90 -8.13 6.04
CA ASN A 141 -3.76 -9.11 7.12
C ASN A 141 -3.58 -10.55 6.56
N ARG A 142 -4.20 -10.89 5.43
CA ARG A 142 -4.00 -12.19 4.77
C ARG A 142 -2.63 -12.31 4.12
N LEU A 143 -2.23 -11.29 3.34
CA LEU A 143 -0.91 -11.24 2.70
C LEU A 143 0.23 -11.25 3.73
N TRP A 144 -0.03 -10.63 4.88
CA TRP A 144 0.92 -10.49 5.97
C TRP A 144 1.46 -11.84 6.46
N VAL A 145 0.63 -12.88 6.49
CA VAL A 145 1.00 -14.22 6.96
C VAL A 145 2.11 -14.84 6.11
N GLU A 146 2.10 -14.61 4.79
CA GLU A 146 3.06 -15.20 3.84
C GLU A 146 4.21 -14.27 3.50
N LEU A 147 4.15 -13.01 3.95
CA LEU A 147 5.10 -11.97 3.60
C LEU A 147 6.53 -12.33 4.03
N GLY A 148 6.67 -13.11 5.12
CA GLY A 148 7.95 -13.57 5.64
C GLY A 148 8.69 -14.55 4.72
N GLU A 149 7.99 -15.38 3.93
CA GLU A 149 8.64 -16.29 2.98
C GLU A 149 9.04 -15.59 1.67
N VAL A 150 8.28 -14.55 1.30
CA VAL A 150 8.49 -13.84 0.02
C VAL A 150 9.58 -12.78 0.15
N ILE A 151 9.59 -12.04 1.25
CA ILE A 151 10.51 -10.92 1.42
C ILE A 151 11.91 -11.40 1.79
N THR A 152 12.92 -10.81 1.12
CA THR A 152 14.34 -11.07 1.44
C THR A 152 14.71 -10.50 2.82
N ASP A 153 15.72 -11.10 3.45
CA ASP A 153 16.25 -10.64 4.75
C ASP A 153 16.82 -9.22 4.69
N THR A 154 17.18 -8.75 3.50
CA THR A 154 17.70 -7.41 3.23
C THR A 154 16.63 -6.32 3.21
N HIS A 155 15.34 -6.66 3.24
CA HIS A 155 14.27 -5.67 3.28
C HIS A 155 13.83 -5.48 4.74
N SER A 156 14.24 -4.37 5.34
CA SER A 156 13.96 -4.08 6.75
C SER A 156 12.82 -3.10 6.97
N VAL A 157 12.29 -2.49 5.90
CA VAL A 157 11.20 -1.50 6.03
C VAL A 157 9.86 -2.23 6.17
N PHE A 158 9.04 -1.80 7.13
CA PHE A 158 7.66 -2.28 7.31
C PHE A 158 7.52 -3.76 7.64
N ILE A 159 8.56 -4.41 8.16
CA ILE A 159 8.50 -5.75 8.74
C ILE A 159 8.70 -5.62 10.26
N PRO A 160 7.74 -6.09 11.10
CA PRO A 160 7.87 -6.10 12.54
C PRO A 160 9.12 -6.85 12.94
N ASN A 161 9.77 -6.33 13.97
CA ASN A 161 11.07 -6.81 14.46
C ASN A 161 12.24 -6.61 13.47
N ARG A 162 12.08 -5.82 12.41
CA ARG A 162 13.19 -5.30 11.60
C ARG A 162 13.27 -3.78 11.76
N LEU A 163 14.48 -3.29 12.00
CA LEU A 163 14.70 -1.86 12.23
C LEU A 163 15.10 -1.19 10.93
N ILE A 164 14.72 0.08 10.77
CA ILE A 164 15.18 0.86 9.62
C ILE A 164 16.71 1.01 9.60
N SER A 165 17.36 0.91 10.77
CA SER A 165 18.82 0.89 10.92
C SER A 165 19.47 -0.32 10.26
N ASP A 166 18.76 -1.45 10.11
CA ASP A 166 19.32 -2.65 9.49
C ASP A 166 19.58 -2.40 8.00
N ASN A 167 18.69 -1.66 7.32
CA ASN A 167 18.92 -1.21 5.95
C ASN A 167 20.12 -0.26 5.83
N VAL A 168 20.39 0.55 6.86
CA VAL A 168 21.55 1.44 6.90
C VAL A 168 22.83 0.63 7.00
N LEU A 169 22.84 -0.42 7.83
CA LEU A 169 23.98 -1.34 7.96
C LEU A 169 24.25 -2.10 6.66
N VAL A 170 23.21 -2.61 5.99
CA VAL A 170 23.33 -3.22 4.65
C VAL A 170 23.92 -2.22 3.65
N GLY A 171 23.52 -0.95 3.71
CA GLY A 171 24.12 0.12 2.91
C GLY A 171 25.61 0.32 3.20
N PHE A 172 26.02 0.30 4.48
CA PHE A 172 27.43 0.41 4.87
C PHE A 172 28.27 -0.78 4.43
N GLU A 173 27.77 -2.01 4.60
CA GLU A 173 28.44 -3.22 4.11
C GLU A 173 28.61 -3.20 2.60
N PHE A 174 27.60 -2.72 1.86
CA PHE A 174 27.68 -2.56 0.43
C PHE A 174 28.75 -1.53 0.02
N LEU A 175 28.79 -0.37 0.69
CA LEU A 175 29.83 0.64 0.47
C LEU A 175 31.24 0.11 0.82
N HIS A 176 31.35 -0.68 1.89
CA HIS A 176 32.60 -1.31 2.29
C HIS A 176 33.08 -2.34 1.25
N ALA A 177 32.17 -3.19 0.78
CA ALA A 177 32.43 -4.16 -0.28
C ALA A 177 32.86 -3.48 -1.59
N MET A 178 32.23 -2.36 -1.95
CA MET A 178 32.64 -1.52 -3.09
C MET A 178 34.03 -0.91 -2.91
N LYS A 179 34.39 -0.50 -1.70
CA LYS A 179 35.73 0.05 -1.45
C LYS A 179 36.82 -1.03 -1.60
N LYS A 180 36.46 -2.29 -1.35
CA LYS A 180 37.35 -3.45 -1.44
C LYS A 180 37.44 -4.02 -2.86
N ASN A 181 36.31 -4.10 -3.57
CA ASN A 181 36.23 -4.53 -4.98
C ASN A 181 36.05 -3.30 -5.87
N LYS A 182 37.11 -2.88 -6.58
CA LYS A 182 37.15 -1.71 -7.48
C LYS A 182 36.27 -1.85 -8.74
N GLU A 183 35.14 -2.54 -8.67
CA GLU A 183 34.27 -2.76 -9.83
C GLU A 183 33.20 -1.67 -9.94
N ALA A 184 33.25 -0.93 -11.06
CA ALA A 184 32.33 0.16 -11.39
C ALA A 184 30.85 -0.29 -11.52
N ASN A 185 30.60 -1.59 -11.70
CA ASN A 185 29.24 -2.15 -11.82
C ASN A 185 28.41 -2.03 -10.54
N LEU A 186 29.05 -2.04 -9.36
CA LEU A 186 28.35 -1.89 -8.08
C LEU A 186 27.87 -0.44 -7.85
N ILE A 187 28.59 0.56 -8.38
CA ILE A 187 28.21 1.98 -8.30
C ILE A 187 26.95 2.25 -9.13
N LEU A 188 26.86 1.67 -10.33
CA LEU A 188 25.64 1.75 -11.16
C LEU A 188 24.44 1.09 -10.49
N TRP A 189 24.65 -0.03 -9.78
CA TRP A 189 23.62 -0.67 -8.98
C TRP A 189 23.17 0.16 -7.78
N LEU A 190 24.11 0.75 -7.03
CA LEU A 190 23.82 1.62 -5.88
C LEU A 190 23.12 2.92 -6.33
N LEU A 191 23.54 3.51 -7.45
CA LEU A 191 22.88 4.66 -8.04
C LEU A 191 21.49 4.30 -8.54
N ASN A 192 21.27 3.12 -9.15
CA ASN A 192 19.92 2.65 -9.46
C ASN A 192 19.10 2.39 -8.19
N TRP A 193 19.67 1.80 -7.15
CA TRP A 193 18.99 1.54 -5.88
C TRP A 193 18.59 2.84 -5.16
N ILE A 194 19.47 3.85 -5.15
CA ILE A 194 19.20 5.19 -4.63
C ILE A 194 18.24 5.95 -5.54
N ARG A 195 18.33 5.82 -6.88
CA ARG A 195 17.49 6.55 -7.85
C ARG A 195 16.10 5.93 -8.02
N LEU A 196 15.94 4.65 -7.74
CA LEU A 196 14.65 3.98 -7.55
C LEU A 196 13.97 4.41 -6.25
N ARG A 197 14.67 5.09 -5.34
CA ARG A 197 14.10 5.64 -4.10
C ARG A 197 13.38 6.98 -4.26
N PRO A 198 13.76 7.91 -5.17
CA PRO A 198 12.94 9.09 -5.45
C PRO A 198 12.24 9.10 -6.83
N MET A 199 12.38 8.08 -7.70
CA MET A 199 11.64 8.06 -8.99
C MET A 199 10.27 7.38 -8.98
N THR A 200 9.72 7.10 -7.80
CA THR A 200 8.27 7.15 -7.58
C THR A 200 8.07 7.86 -6.25
N GLY A 201 7.11 8.79 -6.17
CA GLY A 201 6.78 9.43 -4.89
C GLY A 201 6.39 8.36 -3.87
N TRP A 202 7.29 8.03 -2.95
CA TRP A 202 7.05 7.12 -1.83
C TRP A 202 6.24 7.77 -0.69
N ASN A 203 5.58 8.90 -0.95
CA ASN A 203 4.62 9.46 0.00
C ASN A 203 3.32 8.62 0.10
N GLY A 204 3.14 7.60 -0.74
CA GLY A 204 1.89 6.82 -0.87
C GLY A 204 2.00 5.32 -0.58
N PHE A 205 2.88 4.88 0.32
CA PHE A 205 2.96 3.44 0.66
C PHE A 205 2.27 3.08 1.99
N LEU A 206 2.34 3.92 3.04
CA LEU A 206 1.76 3.62 4.35
C LEU A 206 0.81 4.66 4.97
N GLU A 207 0.64 5.86 4.40
CA GLU A 207 -0.68 6.51 4.55
C GLU A 207 -1.74 5.65 3.83
N SER A 208 -1.35 5.15 2.65
CA SER A 208 -2.11 4.32 1.73
C SER A 208 -2.42 2.88 2.18
N MET A 209 -1.95 2.47 3.36
CA MET A 209 -2.43 1.22 3.97
C MET A 209 -3.48 1.45 5.06
N MET A 210 -3.48 2.57 5.80
CA MET A 210 -4.39 2.72 6.95
C MET A 210 -4.63 4.14 7.51
N PHE A 211 -4.14 5.24 6.95
CA PHE A 211 -4.48 6.60 7.45
C PHE A 211 -5.52 7.28 6.56
#